data_AF-A0A7C9ER83-F1
#
_entry.id   AF-A0A7C9ER83-F1
#
_cell.length_a   1.000
_cell.length_b   1.000
_cell.length_c   1.000
_cell.angle_alpha   90.00
_cell.angle_beta   90.00
_cell.angle_gamma   90.00
#
_symmetry.space_group_name_H-M   'P 1'
#
loop_
_entity.id
_entity.type
_entity.pdbx_description
1 polymer ?
#
loop_
_entity_poly.entity_id
_entity_poly.type
_entity_poly.pdbx_seq_one_letter_code
_entity_poly.pdbx_strand_id
1 'polypeptide(L)'
;LSIPASDEQSVASFSAIVKQKNPSVKTLLSIGDSRISPTFMSMIANSSYRSSFIKSSIETATLYGFDGLNIFCFRPNTTSDSVNMAAFFQEWRSAIDSHYQSTSKKLILSMCVYYLPISYPVDSIQRNFDWVNILTFDYFVPLKDKFAHPHAALYDPDHPNISTDYGIRQWINSGLSPGKILIGLPYHGWAWFLINPKDNQIGAPASGPAYSDDGSLGYRYIMGYVQSYKAEVVYNSTYVENYCSFASFWVAFDDVDAIRAKVSYAREKGLRGYFVFRVGNDDNWKLSLAAAQMKGKSQLDTKKPLLLKVLLPLAFIASLVITTYFLRNTLLSYVRTLTHDVQNISNDSPDLKVFKLADIRAATSNFSCYNKLGEGGFGPVYKGKLRKGQEIAVKRLSKSSNQGYEEFKNEGYMKIRLIIHISSSGNMLLVLNGMQIL
;
A
#
# COMPACT_ATOMS: atom_id res chain seq x y z
N LEU A 1 -16.00 -42.40 -18.33
CA LEU A 1 -15.42 -41.81 -17.10
C LEU A 1 -15.81 -42.75 -15.96
N SER A 2 -14.87 -43.14 -15.10
CA SER A 2 -15.14 -43.94 -13.91
C SER A 2 -14.73 -43.13 -12.68
N ILE A 3 -15.53 -43.17 -11.62
CA ILE A 3 -15.21 -42.58 -10.33
C ILE A 3 -14.83 -43.74 -9.40
N PRO A 4 -13.70 -43.67 -8.69
CA PRO A 4 -13.37 -44.67 -7.68
C PRO A 4 -14.51 -44.83 -6.67
N ALA A 5 -14.85 -46.07 -6.30
CA ALA A 5 -15.95 -46.34 -5.37
C ALA A 5 -15.77 -45.63 -4.02
N SER A 6 -14.52 -45.40 -3.59
CA SER A 6 -14.19 -44.62 -2.38
C SER A 6 -14.64 -43.16 -2.45
N ASP A 7 -14.72 -42.59 -3.65
CA ASP A 7 -14.93 -41.16 -3.88
C ASP A 7 -16.37 -40.87 -4.33
N GLU A 8 -17.11 -41.89 -4.79
CA GLU A 8 -18.42 -41.76 -5.41
C GLU A 8 -19.42 -41.01 -4.53
N GLN A 9 -19.52 -41.36 -3.24
CA GLN A 9 -20.43 -40.67 -2.31
C GLN A 9 -20.07 -39.18 -2.15
N SER A 10 -18.78 -38.86 -2.09
CA SER A 10 -18.31 -37.49 -1.97
C SER A 10 -18.59 -36.69 -3.24
N VAL A 11 -18.35 -37.28 -4.42
CA VAL A 11 -18.63 -36.65 -5.72
C VAL A 11 -20.13 -36.44 -5.93
N ALA A 12 -20.95 -37.44 -5.61
CA ALA A 12 -22.40 -37.39 -5.79
C ALA A 12 -23.08 -36.32 -4.93
N SER A 13 -22.60 -36.13 -3.70
CA SER A 13 -23.18 -35.18 -2.75
C SER A 13 -22.60 -33.76 -2.84
N PHE A 14 -21.42 -33.59 -3.47
CA PHE A 14 -20.67 -32.33 -3.48
C PHE A 14 -21.53 -31.13 -3.93
N SER A 15 -22.18 -31.25 -5.10
CA SER A 15 -22.94 -30.15 -5.69
C SER A 15 -24.10 -29.70 -4.79
N ALA A 16 -24.83 -30.67 -4.22
CA ALA A 16 -25.93 -30.39 -3.32
C ALA A 16 -25.45 -29.70 -2.03
N ILE A 17 -24.38 -30.21 -1.42
CA ILE A 17 -23.84 -29.70 -0.15
C ILE A 17 -23.38 -28.24 -0.29
N VAL A 18 -22.57 -27.92 -1.30
CA VAL A 18 -22.03 -26.55 -1.42
C VAL A 18 -23.11 -25.53 -1.76
N LYS A 19 -24.16 -25.95 -2.49
CA LYS A 19 -25.31 -25.11 -2.85
C LYS A 19 -26.22 -24.79 -1.65
N GLN A 20 -26.18 -25.57 -0.57
CA GLN A 20 -26.93 -25.23 0.66
C GLN A 20 -26.48 -23.88 1.25
N LYS A 21 -25.18 -23.58 1.19
CA LYS A 21 -24.63 -22.30 1.68
C LYS A 21 -24.72 -21.17 0.66
N ASN A 22 -24.65 -21.48 -0.62
CA ASN A 22 -24.76 -20.50 -1.69
C ASN A 22 -25.52 -21.11 -2.88
N PRO A 23 -26.85 -20.93 -2.97
CA PRO A 23 -27.66 -21.54 -4.04
C PRO A 23 -27.26 -21.11 -5.46
N SER A 24 -26.60 -19.96 -5.62
CA SER A 24 -26.12 -19.47 -6.92
C SER A 24 -24.76 -20.03 -7.35
N VAL A 25 -24.05 -20.75 -6.47
CA VAL A 25 -22.74 -21.31 -6.80
C VAL A 25 -22.88 -22.36 -7.91
N LYS A 26 -21.95 -22.33 -8.86
CA LYS A 26 -21.84 -23.31 -9.94
C LYS A 26 -20.74 -24.30 -9.63
N THR A 27 -21.01 -25.57 -9.85
CA THR A 27 -20.06 -26.66 -9.58
C THR A 27 -19.63 -27.33 -10.88
N LEU A 28 -18.34 -27.54 -11.04
CA LEU A 28 -17.77 -28.22 -12.20
C LEU A 28 -17.07 -29.50 -11.74
N LEU A 29 -17.30 -30.61 -12.44
CA LEU A 29 -16.57 -31.84 -12.23
C LEU A 29 -15.23 -31.75 -12.96
N SER A 30 -14.13 -31.76 -12.21
CA SER A 30 -12.79 -31.73 -12.79
C SER A 30 -12.30 -33.13 -13.12
N ILE A 31 -11.89 -33.34 -14.36
CA ILE A 31 -11.38 -34.61 -14.89
C ILE A 31 -9.90 -34.44 -15.20
N GLY A 32 -9.07 -35.28 -14.60
CA GLY A 32 -7.64 -35.30 -14.81
C GLY A 32 -7.07 -36.66 -14.45
N ASP A 33 -5.77 -36.80 -14.68
CA ASP A 33 -4.95 -37.93 -14.23
C ASP A 33 -3.73 -37.34 -13.50
N SER A 34 -2.85 -38.18 -12.97
CA SER A 34 -1.47 -37.83 -12.68
C SER A 34 -0.87 -37.06 -13.87
N ARG A 35 -0.13 -35.97 -13.62
CA ARG A 35 0.35 -35.01 -14.64
C ARG A 35 1.22 -35.63 -15.76
N ILE A 36 1.54 -36.93 -15.66
CA ILE A 36 2.48 -37.69 -16.49
C ILE A 36 1.77 -38.84 -17.26
N SER A 37 0.49 -39.10 -17.02
CA SER A 37 -0.19 -40.25 -17.64
C SER A 37 -0.39 -40.08 -19.15
N PRO A 38 0.09 -41.03 -19.98
CA PRO A 38 -0.12 -41.01 -21.43
C PRO A 38 -1.58 -41.30 -21.82
N THR A 39 -2.40 -41.79 -20.87
CA THR A 39 -3.75 -42.29 -21.09
C THR A 39 -4.66 -41.25 -21.76
N PHE A 40 -4.54 -39.98 -21.36
CA PHE A 40 -5.35 -38.93 -21.97
C PHE A 40 -4.99 -38.69 -23.44
N MET A 41 -3.68 -38.67 -23.78
CA MET A 41 -3.23 -38.49 -25.17
C MET A 41 -3.65 -39.65 -26.06
N SER A 42 -3.55 -40.88 -25.55
CA SER A 42 -4.05 -42.07 -26.24
C SER A 42 -5.57 -42.04 -26.45
N MET A 43 -6.33 -41.54 -25.47
CA MET A 43 -7.78 -41.40 -25.58
C MET A 43 -8.17 -40.39 -26.67
N ILE A 44 -7.52 -39.20 -26.71
CA ILE A 44 -7.88 -38.19 -27.71
C ILE A 44 -7.41 -38.53 -29.12
N ALA A 45 -6.41 -39.40 -29.27
CA ALA A 45 -5.91 -39.84 -30.58
C ALA A 45 -6.90 -40.72 -31.37
N ASN A 46 -7.93 -41.27 -30.72
CA ASN A 46 -8.92 -42.16 -31.34
C ASN A 46 -10.34 -41.59 -31.23
N SER A 47 -11.04 -41.45 -32.37
CA SER A 47 -12.38 -40.84 -32.41
C SER A 47 -13.44 -41.61 -31.62
N SER A 48 -13.40 -42.94 -31.62
CA SER A 48 -14.33 -43.77 -30.85
C SER A 48 -14.11 -43.60 -29.33
N TYR A 49 -12.85 -43.44 -28.91
CA TYR A 49 -12.52 -43.20 -27.51
C TYR A 49 -12.90 -41.78 -27.07
N ARG A 50 -12.67 -40.77 -27.92
CA ARG A 50 -13.18 -39.40 -27.70
C ARG A 50 -14.69 -39.40 -27.51
N SER A 51 -15.43 -40.02 -28.41
CA SER A 51 -16.90 -40.11 -28.35
C SER A 51 -17.37 -40.76 -27.04
N SER A 52 -16.76 -41.89 -26.67
CA SER A 52 -17.08 -42.61 -25.42
C SER A 52 -16.79 -41.77 -24.18
N PHE A 53 -15.65 -41.07 -24.16
CA PHE A 53 -15.28 -40.17 -23.07
C PHE A 53 -16.25 -38.99 -22.97
N ILE A 54 -16.52 -38.31 -24.08
CA ILE A 54 -17.41 -37.14 -24.15
C ILE A 54 -18.79 -37.51 -23.61
N LYS A 55 -19.39 -38.58 -24.16
CA LYS A 55 -20.71 -39.07 -23.74
C LYS A 55 -20.73 -39.34 -22.23
N SER A 56 -19.81 -40.18 -21.75
CA SER A 56 -19.79 -40.55 -20.33
C SER A 56 -19.52 -39.35 -19.41
N SER A 57 -18.70 -38.37 -19.82
CA SER A 57 -18.45 -37.16 -19.01
C SER A 57 -19.72 -36.31 -18.82
N ILE A 58 -20.51 -36.14 -19.88
CA ILE A 58 -21.77 -35.39 -19.85
C ILE A 58 -22.82 -36.12 -19.01
N GLU A 59 -22.93 -37.44 -19.18
CA GLU A 59 -23.81 -38.29 -18.38
C GLU A 59 -23.44 -38.21 -16.89
N THR A 60 -22.16 -38.35 -16.54
CA THR A 60 -21.67 -38.26 -15.16
C THR A 60 -21.93 -36.88 -14.54
N ALA A 61 -21.62 -35.78 -15.23
CA ALA A 61 -21.88 -34.44 -14.72
C ALA A 61 -23.38 -34.20 -14.48
N THR A 62 -24.23 -34.74 -15.36
CA THR A 62 -25.69 -34.64 -15.23
C THR A 62 -26.21 -35.46 -14.05
N LEU A 63 -25.77 -36.72 -13.95
CA LEU A 63 -26.14 -37.66 -12.89
C LEU A 63 -25.86 -37.09 -11.49
N TYR A 64 -24.68 -36.52 -11.30
CA TYR A 64 -24.25 -35.97 -10.00
C TYR A 64 -24.54 -34.47 -9.83
N GLY A 65 -25.38 -33.90 -10.70
CA GLY A 65 -25.89 -32.54 -10.52
C GLY A 65 -24.84 -31.44 -10.64
N PHE A 66 -23.74 -31.66 -11.37
CA PHE A 66 -22.78 -30.61 -11.71
C PHE A 66 -23.37 -29.67 -12.78
N ASP A 67 -22.91 -28.42 -12.75
CA ASP A 67 -23.24 -27.37 -13.74
C ASP A 67 -22.26 -27.37 -14.93
N GLY A 68 -21.18 -28.15 -14.86
CA GLY A 68 -20.21 -28.22 -15.94
C GLY A 68 -19.06 -29.19 -15.71
N LEU A 69 -18.11 -29.13 -16.63
CA LEU A 69 -16.95 -30.00 -16.73
C LEU A 69 -15.69 -29.14 -16.80
N ASN A 70 -14.64 -29.58 -16.10
CA ASN A 70 -13.31 -29.00 -16.20
C ASN A 70 -12.30 -30.08 -16.59
N ILE A 71 -11.45 -29.84 -17.60
CA ILE A 71 -10.34 -30.76 -17.88
C ILE A 71 -9.04 -30.25 -17.25
N PHE A 72 -8.32 -31.10 -16.53
CA PHE A 72 -7.19 -30.66 -15.70
C PHE A 72 -5.82 -30.94 -16.34
N CYS A 73 -5.21 -29.89 -16.88
CA CYS A 73 -3.77 -29.72 -17.03
C CYS A 73 -3.00 -30.76 -17.88
N PHE A 74 -3.62 -31.29 -18.93
CA PHE A 74 -2.92 -32.08 -19.93
C PHE A 74 -2.16 -31.18 -20.91
N ARG A 75 -0.90 -31.51 -21.20
CA ARG A 75 -0.05 -30.76 -22.15
C ARG A 75 0.24 -31.61 -23.38
N PRO A 76 -0.11 -31.13 -24.59
CA PRO A 76 0.28 -31.81 -25.83
C PRO A 76 1.81 -31.78 -25.99
N ASN A 77 2.40 -32.92 -26.35
CA ASN A 77 3.85 -33.05 -26.52
C ASN A 77 4.26 -33.02 -27.99
N THR A 78 3.34 -33.38 -28.89
CA THR A 78 3.56 -33.42 -30.34
C THR A 78 2.55 -32.56 -31.09
N THR A 79 2.84 -32.24 -32.36
CA THR A 79 1.88 -31.61 -33.26
C THR A 79 0.62 -32.46 -33.43
N SER A 80 0.75 -33.79 -33.47
CA SER A 80 -0.37 -34.72 -33.54
C SER A 80 -1.26 -34.61 -32.29
N ASP A 81 -0.67 -34.53 -31.10
CA ASP A 81 -1.42 -34.32 -29.86
C ASP A 81 -2.23 -33.01 -29.91
N SER A 82 -1.63 -31.94 -30.44
CA SER A 82 -2.31 -30.64 -30.57
C SER A 82 -3.51 -30.72 -31.51
N VAL A 83 -3.37 -31.40 -32.67
CA VAL A 83 -4.47 -31.61 -33.62
C VAL A 83 -5.58 -32.49 -33.02
N ASN A 84 -5.21 -33.59 -32.37
CA ASN A 84 -6.17 -34.49 -31.72
C ASN A 84 -6.90 -33.79 -30.56
N MET A 85 -6.18 -32.97 -29.80
CA MET A 85 -6.74 -32.15 -28.73
C MET A 85 -7.72 -31.10 -29.29
N ALA A 86 -7.40 -30.47 -30.42
CA ALA A 86 -8.30 -29.54 -31.08
C ALA A 86 -9.60 -30.21 -31.56
N ALA A 87 -9.51 -31.40 -32.16
CA ALA A 87 -10.66 -32.20 -32.58
C ALA A 87 -11.53 -32.60 -31.37
N PHE A 88 -10.89 -33.09 -30.31
CA PHE A 88 -11.56 -33.43 -29.05
C PHE A 88 -12.35 -32.26 -28.47
N PHE A 89 -11.76 -31.06 -28.43
CA PHE A 89 -12.45 -29.86 -27.89
C PHE A 89 -13.68 -29.48 -28.71
N GLN A 90 -13.58 -29.56 -30.04
CA GLN A 90 -14.69 -29.26 -30.94
C GLN A 90 -15.83 -30.28 -30.79
N GLU A 91 -15.49 -31.57 -30.74
CA GLU A 91 -16.47 -32.65 -30.53
C GLU A 91 -17.15 -32.52 -29.16
N TRP A 92 -16.41 -32.18 -28.11
CA TRP A 92 -16.96 -32.04 -26.76
C TRP A 92 -17.92 -30.86 -26.66
N ARG A 93 -17.55 -29.69 -27.22
CA ARG A 93 -18.45 -28.53 -27.29
C ARG A 93 -19.72 -28.86 -28.08
N SER A 94 -19.59 -29.49 -29.25
CA SER A 94 -20.73 -29.87 -30.08
C SER A 94 -21.68 -30.82 -29.34
N ALA A 95 -21.15 -31.79 -28.59
CA ALA A 95 -21.97 -32.69 -27.78
C ALA A 95 -22.69 -31.98 -26.62
N ILE A 96 -22.03 -31.01 -25.96
CA ILE A 96 -22.66 -30.18 -24.93
C ILE A 96 -23.79 -29.33 -25.51
N ASP A 97 -23.59 -28.74 -26.69
CA ASP A 97 -24.62 -27.91 -27.34
C ASP A 97 -25.82 -28.76 -27.78
N SER A 98 -25.60 -29.97 -28.28
CA SER A 98 -26.67 -30.94 -28.56
C SER A 98 -27.41 -31.40 -27.29
N HIS A 99 -26.70 -31.61 -26.18
CA HIS A 99 -27.32 -31.93 -24.89
C HIS A 99 -28.19 -30.76 -24.36
N TYR A 100 -27.77 -29.51 -24.59
CA TYR A 100 -28.58 -28.35 -24.25
C TYR A 100 -29.89 -28.31 -25.04
N GLN A 101 -29.85 -28.63 -26.34
CA GLN A 101 -31.06 -28.66 -27.17
C GLN A 101 -32.10 -29.68 -26.66
N SER A 102 -31.66 -30.80 -26.08
CA SER A 102 -32.56 -31.84 -25.58
C SER A 102 -33.04 -31.62 -24.13
N THR A 103 -32.24 -30.97 -23.29
CA THR A 103 -32.52 -30.86 -21.84
C THR A 103 -32.78 -29.44 -21.34
N SER A 104 -32.53 -28.43 -22.17
CA SER A 104 -32.44 -27.01 -21.77
C SER A 104 -31.42 -26.73 -20.65
N LYS A 105 -30.49 -27.66 -20.37
CA LYS A 105 -29.40 -27.48 -19.40
C LYS A 105 -28.06 -27.34 -20.12
N LYS A 106 -27.53 -26.11 -20.18
CA LYS A 106 -26.22 -25.85 -20.79
C LYS A 106 -25.11 -26.13 -19.77
N LEU A 107 -24.28 -27.13 -20.04
CA LEU A 107 -23.09 -27.40 -19.23
C LEU A 107 -21.99 -26.39 -19.55
N ILE A 108 -21.35 -25.90 -18.50
CA ILE A 108 -20.13 -25.08 -18.59
C ILE A 108 -18.97 -26.01 -18.97
N LEU A 109 -18.08 -25.54 -19.85
CA LEU A 109 -16.84 -26.24 -20.18
C LEU A 109 -15.64 -25.34 -19.91
N SER A 110 -14.77 -25.75 -18.97
CA SER A 110 -13.50 -25.09 -18.69
C SER A 110 -12.31 -26.03 -18.80
N MET A 111 -11.11 -25.48 -18.82
CA MET A 111 -9.88 -26.26 -18.76
C MET A 111 -8.85 -25.60 -17.85
N CYS A 112 -8.02 -26.42 -17.20
CA CYS A 112 -6.81 -25.99 -16.53
C CYS A 112 -5.61 -26.20 -17.48
N VAL A 113 -4.74 -25.21 -17.59
CA VAL A 113 -3.58 -25.22 -18.49
C VAL A 113 -2.32 -24.74 -17.78
N TYR A 114 -1.16 -25.10 -18.31
CA TYR A 114 0.12 -24.57 -17.85
C TYR A 114 0.28 -23.08 -18.16
N TYR A 115 1.20 -22.42 -17.45
CA TYR A 115 1.43 -20.98 -17.59
C TYR A 115 1.85 -20.54 -19.00
N LEU A 116 2.42 -21.44 -19.82
CA LEU A 116 2.75 -21.18 -21.22
C LEU A 116 1.84 -21.94 -22.19
N PRO A 117 1.43 -21.30 -23.31
CA PRO A 117 0.60 -21.91 -24.34
C PRO A 117 1.36 -22.87 -25.27
N ILE A 118 2.53 -23.37 -24.88
CA ILE A 118 3.37 -24.21 -25.75
C ILE A 118 2.60 -25.45 -26.19
N SER A 119 2.52 -25.64 -27.51
CA SER A 119 1.83 -26.75 -28.19
C SER A 119 0.31 -26.79 -28.04
N TYR A 120 -0.30 -25.90 -27.25
CA TYR A 120 -1.75 -25.85 -27.10
C TYR A 120 -2.43 -25.33 -28.38
N PRO A 121 -3.57 -25.91 -28.82
CA PRO A 121 -4.33 -25.40 -29.95
C PRO A 121 -5.18 -24.19 -29.53
N VAL A 122 -4.54 -23.03 -29.32
CA VAL A 122 -5.15 -21.84 -28.69
C VAL A 122 -6.43 -21.37 -29.41
N ASP A 123 -6.46 -21.41 -30.74
CA ASP A 123 -7.67 -21.10 -31.51
C ASP A 123 -8.85 -22.02 -31.21
N SER A 124 -8.59 -23.33 -31.04
CA SER A 124 -9.63 -24.28 -30.65
C SER A 124 -10.08 -24.04 -29.21
N ILE A 125 -9.14 -23.70 -28.32
CA ILE A 125 -9.46 -23.33 -26.93
C ILE A 125 -10.38 -22.10 -26.89
N GLN A 126 -10.01 -21.05 -27.64
CA GLN A 126 -10.78 -19.81 -27.76
C GLN A 126 -12.19 -20.05 -28.30
N ARG A 127 -12.41 -21.00 -29.21
CA ARG A 127 -13.75 -21.31 -29.73
C ARG A 127 -14.58 -22.17 -28.78
N ASN A 128 -13.96 -23.16 -28.15
CA ASN A 128 -14.69 -24.26 -27.52
C ASN A 128 -14.86 -24.14 -26.00
N PHE A 129 -14.00 -23.43 -25.28
CA PHE A 129 -14.12 -23.31 -23.81
C PHE A 129 -14.79 -22.01 -23.38
N ASP A 130 -15.57 -22.06 -22.30
CA ASP A 130 -16.13 -20.85 -21.68
C ASP A 130 -15.02 -20.01 -21.04
N TRP A 131 -14.02 -20.67 -20.45
CA TRP A 131 -12.80 -20.06 -19.92
C TRP A 131 -11.68 -21.09 -19.67
N VAL A 132 -10.49 -20.58 -19.36
CA VAL A 132 -9.33 -21.36 -18.94
C VAL A 132 -8.83 -20.91 -17.57
N ASN A 133 -8.37 -21.86 -16.78
CA ASN A 133 -7.69 -21.70 -15.49
C ASN A 133 -6.19 -21.87 -15.75
N ILE A 134 -5.41 -20.79 -15.67
CA ILE A 134 -3.96 -20.86 -15.94
C ILE A 134 -3.23 -21.11 -14.62
N LEU A 135 -2.46 -22.20 -14.54
CA LEU A 135 -1.58 -22.48 -13.40
C LEU A 135 -0.43 -21.47 -13.39
N THR A 136 -0.58 -20.43 -12.57
CA THR A 136 0.39 -19.33 -12.43
C THR A 136 1.18 -19.46 -11.13
N PHE A 137 1.62 -20.68 -10.84
CA PHE A 137 2.38 -21.06 -9.66
C PHE A 137 3.16 -22.37 -9.95
N ASP A 138 3.97 -22.79 -8.99
CA ASP A 138 4.95 -23.90 -9.12
C ASP A 138 6.06 -23.60 -10.13
N TYR A 139 6.46 -22.32 -10.23
CA TYR A 139 7.55 -21.89 -11.11
C TYR A 139 8.91 -22.45 -10.68
N PHE A 140 9.18 -22.39 -9.39
CA PHE A 140 10.37 -22.94 -8.76
C PHE A 140 9.91 -23.87 -7.63
N VAL A 141 10.44 -25.09 -7.59
CA VAL A 141 10.06 -26.12 -6.63
C VAL A 141 11.28 -26.87 -6.09
N PRO A 142 11.29 -27.32 -4.82
CA PRO A 142 12.50 -27.86 -4.18
C PRO A 142 13.03 -29.15 -4.78
N LEU A 143 12.18 -29.92 -5.46
CA LEU A 143 12.58 -31.16 -6.14
C LEU A 143 13.35 -30.91 -7.44
N LYS A 144 13.31 -29.69 -8.00
CA LYS A 144 13.92 -29.35 -9.29
C LYS A 144 14.99 -28.28 -9.15
N ASP A 145 14.76 -27.33 -8.26
CA ASP A 145 15.54 -26.10 -8.16
C ASP A 145 16.46 -26.13 -6.93
N LYS A 146 17.69 -25.63 -7.11
CA LYS A 146 18.74 -25.61 -6.08
C LYS A 146 18.80 -24.30 -5.29
N PHE A 147 17.87 -23.38 -5.55
CA PHE A 147 17.81 -22.07 -4.93
C PHE A 147 16.38 -21.83 -4.44
N ALA A 148 16.24 -21.30 -3.22
CA ALA A 148 14.96 -20.95 -2.64
C ALA A 148 14.41 -19.70 -3.33
N HIS A 149 13.30 -19.83 -4.04
CA HIS A 149 12.80 -18.78 -4.93
C HIS A 149 11.26 -18.71 -4.90
N PRO A 150 10.66 -17.52 -5.12
CA PRO A 150 9.21 -17.35 -5.30
C PRO A 150 8.60 -18.34 -6.29
N HIS A 151 7.57 -19.08 -5.90
CA HIS A 151 6.99 -20.12 -6.75
C HIS A 151 5.76 -19.63 -7.52
N ALA A 152 5.25 -18.45 -7.19
CA ALA A 152 4.00 -17.91 -7.71
C ALA A 152 4.13 -16.45 -8.13
N ALA A 153 5.36 -15.98 -8.39
CA ALA A 153 5.67 -14.59 -8.62
C ALA A 153 4.75 -13.94 -9.67
N LEU A 154 4.22 -12.76 -9.36
CA LEU A 154 3.47 -11.97 -10.34
C LEU A 154 4.42 -11.41 -11.41
N TYR A 155 5.60 -10.98 -10.96
CA TYR A 155 6.71 -10.47 -11.75
C TYR A 155 8.01 -11.12 -11.26
N ASP A 156 8.96 -11.37 -12.14
CA ASP A 156 10.30 -11.83 -11.76
C ASP A 156 11.31 -11.09 -12.65
N PRO A 157 12.06 -10.10 -12.11
CA PRO A 157 13.04 -9.35 -12.89
C PRO A 157 14.30 -10.17 -13.22
N ASP A 158 14.62 -11.19 -12.43
CA ASP A 158 15.80 -12.04 -12.64
C ASP A 158 15.52 -13.11 -13.70
N HIS A 159 14.26 -13.57 -13.74
CA HIS A 159 13.76 -14.54 -14.72
C HIS A 159 12.57 -13.94 -15.50
N PRO A 160 12.80 -13.02 -16.45
CA PRO A 160 11.72 -12.25 -17.11
C PRO A 160 10.70 -13.11 -17.87
N ASN A 161 11.03 -14.38 -18.15
CA ASN A 161 10.18 -15.34 -18.84
C ASN A 161 9.45 -16.31 -17.88
N ILE A 162 9.62 -16.17 -16.57
CA ILE A 162 9.06 -17.06 -15.54
C ILE A 162 8.28 -16.21 -14.52
N SER A 163 7.08 -15.82 -14.90
CA SER A 163 6.16 -15.09 -14.01
C SER A 163 4.72 -15.20 -14.48
N THR A 164 3.79 -14.84 -13.60
CA THR A 164 2.37 -14.75 -13.92
C THR A 164 2.11 -13.76 -15.06
N ASP A 165 2.66 -12.53 -14.98
CA ASP A 165 2.44 -11.53 -16.04
C ASP A 165 2.98 -12.00 -17.39
N TYR A 166 4.17 -12.60 -17.42
CA TYR A 166 4.73 -13.15 -18.64
C TYR A 166 3.83 -14.23 -19.24
N GLY A 167 3.42 -15.22 -18.45
CA GLY A 167 2.54 -16.30 -18.92
C GLY A 167 1.21 -15.78 -19.47
N ILE A 168 0.57 -14.84 -18.78
CA ILE A 168 -0.67 -14.21 -19.25
C ILE A 168 -0.48 -13.48 -20.57
N ARG A 169 0.62 -12.73 -20.74
CA ARG A 169 0.93 -12.09 -22.03
C ARG A 169 1.14 -13.11 -23.14
N GLN A 170 1.79 -14.25 -22.88
CA GLN A 170 1.98 -15.28 -23.90
C GLN A 170 0.65 -15.88 -24.36
N TRP A 171 -0.28 -16.16 -23.45
CA TRP A 171 -1.61 -16.67 -23.80
C TRP A 171 -2.42 -15.66 -24.63
N ILE A 172 -2.39 -14.38 -24.26
CA ILE A 172 -3.07 -13.32 -25.01
C ILE A 172 -2.46 -13.14 -26.39
N ASN A 173 -1.13 -13.07 -26.48
CA ASN A 173 -0.41 -12.94 -27.75
C ASN A 173 -0.64 -14.14 -28.69
N SER A 174 -0.97 -15.31 -28.11
CA SER A 174 -1.32 -16.52 -28.86
C SER A 174 -2.79 -16.56 -29.29
N GLY A 175 -3.58 -15.50 -29.03
CA GLY A 175 -4.96 -15.35 -29.51
C GLY A 175 -6.07 -15.58 -28.47
N LEU A 176 -5.74 -15.92 -27.22
CA LEU A 176 -6.75 -16.12 -26.18
C LEU A 176 -7.27 -14.77 -25.64
N SER A 177 -8.59 -14.59 -25.63
CA SER A 177 -9.19 -13.35 -25.12
C SER A 177 -8.99 -13.19 -23.60
N PRO A 178 -8.61 -12.01 -23.09
CA PRO A 178 -8.47 -11.75 -21.65
C PRO A 178 -9.69 -12.19 -20.82
N GLY A 179 -10.91 -11.91 -21.30
CA GLY A 179 -12.16 -12.29 -20.64
C GLY A 179 -12.45 -13.80 -20.53
N LYS A 180 -11.57 -14.65 -21.09
CA LYS A 180 -11.58 -16.12 -20.90
C LYS A 180 -10.53 -16.62 -19.93
N ILE A 181 -9.70 -15.75 -19.35
CA ILE A 181 -8.56 -16.17 -18.52
C ILE A 181 -8.88 -16.02 -17.03
N LEU A 182 -8.61 -17.06 -16.25
CA LEU A 182 -8.47 -16.96 -14.79
C LEU A 182 -7.03 -17.27 -14.39
N ILE A 183 -6.43 -16.42 -13.56
CA ILE A 183 -5.13 -16.69 -12.93
C ILE A 183 -5.30 -17.67 -11.75
N GLY A 184 -4.28 -18.47 -11.49
CA GLY A 184 -4.24 -19.38 -10.35
C GLY A 184 -3.63 -18.72 -9.12
N LEU A 185 -4.31 -18.89 -7.98
CA LEU A 185 -3.82 -18.45 -6.67
C LEU A 185 -3.47 -19.69 -5.83
N PRO A 186 -2.18 -19.93 -5.53
CA PRO A 186 -1.79 -21.05 -4.69
C PRO A 186 -2.06 -20.73 -3.22
N TYR A 187 -2.85 -21.58 -2.56
CA TYR A 187 -2.99 -21.55 -1.10
C TYR A 187 -1.99 -22.51 -0.44
N HIS A 188 -0.84 -22.65 -1.05
CA HIS A 188 0.28 -23.43 -0.55
C HIS A 188 1.55 -22.66 -0.84
N GLY A 189 2.61 -23.09 -0.18
CA GLY A 189 3.96 -22.70 -0.46
C GLY A 189 4.83 -23.92 -0.72
N TRP A 190 6.09 -23.64 -0.99
CA TRP A 190 7.14 -24.63 -1.05
C TRP A 190 8.17 -24.33 0.03
N ALA A 191 8.69 -25.38 0.66
CA ALA A 191 9.64 -25.30 1.75
C ALA A 191 10.98 -25.89 1.30
N TRP A 192 12.06 -25.15 1.55
CA TRP A 192 13.43 -25.51 1.18
C TRP A 192 14.31 -25.58 2.41
N PHE A 193 15.18 -26.59 2.50
CA PHE A 193 16.32 -26.54 3.43
C PHE A 193 17.39 -25.61 2.86
N LEU A 194 17.72 -24.54 3.58
CA LEU A 194 18.81 -23.65 3.19
C LEU A 194 20.16 -24.31 3.49
N ILE A 195 21.14 -24.13 2.60
CA ILE A 195 22.52 -24.56 2.85
C ILE A 195 23.11 -23.77 4.01
N ASN A 196 22.85 -22.46 4.05
CA ASN A 196 23.22 -21.58 5.15
C ASN A 196 21.98 -20.83 5.65
N PRO A 197 21.45 -21.15 6.85
CA PRO A 197 20.27 -20.47 7.39
C PRO A 197 20.43 -18.95 7.59
N LYS A 198 21.66 -18.43 7.62
CA LYS A 198 21.93 -16.98 7.68
C LYS A 198 21.78 -16.29 6.33
N ASP A 199 21.83 -17.05 5.24
CA ASP A 199 21.53 -16.58 3.88
C ASP A 199 20.10 -16.98 3.54
N ASN A 200 19.15 -16.10 3.85
CA ASN A 200 17.72 -16.38 3.81
C ASN A 200 16.95 -15.44 2.87
N GLN A 201 17.67 -14.79 1.95
CA GLN A 201 17.08 -13.95 0.93
C GLN A 201 16.56 -14.80 -0.23
N ILE A 202 15.73 -14.20 -1.09
CA ILE A 202 15.32 -14.82 -2.35
C ILE A 202 16.58 -15.14 -3.18
N GLY A 203 16.64 -16.36 -3.72
CA GLY A 203 17.79 -16.88 -4.44
C GLY A 203 18.85 -17.53 -3.55
N ALA A 204 18.60 -17.70 -2.25
CA ALA A 204 19.52 -18.39 -1.36
C ALA A 204 19.74 -19.87 -1.77
N PRO A 205 20.97 -20.40 -1.72
CA PRO A 205 21.25 -21.79 -2.02
C PRO A 205 20.51 -22.76 -1.08
N ALA A 206 19.88 -23.78 -1.67
CA ALA A 206 19.08 -24.78 -0.97
C ALA A 206 19.55 -26.21 -1.27
N SER A 207 19.40 -27.12 -0.29
CA SER A 207 19.76 -28.53 -0.42
C SER A 207 18.61 -29.44 -0.83
N GLY A 208 17.38 -28.93 -0.89
CA GLY A 208 16.21 -29.67 -1.37
C GLY A 208 14.93 -29.39 -0.57
N PRO A 209 13.91 -30.26 -0.69
CA PRO A 209 12.63 -30.09 -0.01
C PRO A 209 12.76 -30.18 1.51
N ALA A 210 12.05 -29.30 2.21
CA ALA A 210 11.86 -29.35 3.66
C ALA A 210 10.39 -29.64 4.01
N TYR A 211 10.09 -30.04 5.24
CA TYR A 211 8.74 -30.36 5.74
C TYR A 211 8.09 -31.63 5.17
N SER A 212 7.99 -31.78 3.85
CA SER A 212 7.43 -32.96 3.17
C SER A 212 8.40 -33.50 2.12
N ASP A 213 8.10 -34.68 1.58
CA ASP A 213 8.92 -35.33 0.54
C ASP A 213 9.15 -34.44 -0.69
N ASP A 214 8.20 -33.57 -1.03
CA ASP A 214 8.28 -32.64 -2.16
C ASP A 214 8.52 -31.19 -1.75
N GLY A 215 8.38 -30.88 -0.47
CA GLY A 215 8.45 -29.54 0.10
C GLY A 215 7.13 -28.77 0.12
N SER A 216 6.01 -29.34 -0.32
CA SER A 216 4.73 -28.64 -0.35
C SER A 216 4.17 -28.39 1.06
N LEU A 217 3.66 -27.18 1.30
CA LEU A 217 3.09 -26.79 2.60
C LEU A 217 1.84 -25.92 2.42
N GLY A 218 0.69 -26.37 2.93
CA GLY A 218 -0.55 -25.59 2.86
C GLY A 218 -0.50 -24.31 3.70
N TYR A 219 -1.10 -23.22 3.23
CA TYR A 219 -1.05 -21.90 3.88
C TYR A 219 -1.42 -21.94 5.39
N ARG A 220 -2.44 -22.72 5.78
CA ARG A 220 -2.79 -22.91 7.21
C ARG A 220 -1.63 -23.40 8.07
N TYR A 221 -0.80 -24.29 7.53
CA TYR A 221 0.32 -24.87 8.27
C TYR A 221 1.47 -23.87 8.30
N ILE A 222 1.71 -23.14 7.20
CA ILE A 222 2.65 -22.01 7.18
C ILE A 222 2.31 -21.03 8.31
N MET A 223 1.04 -20.63 8.42
CA MET A 223 0.61 -19.70 9.47
C MET A 223 0.78 -20.28 10.88
N GLY A 224 0.52 -21.59 11.07
CA GLY A 224 0.81 -22.28 12.32
C GLY A 224 2.29 -22.24 12.71
N TYR A 225 3.19 -22.42 11.74
CA TYR A 225 4.64 -22.30 11.95
C TYR A 225 5.08 -20.87 12.23
N VAL A 226 4.57 -19.90 11.47
CA VAL A 226 4.82 -18.47 11.69
C VAL A 226 4.48 -18.09 13.13
N GLN A 227 3.32 -18.52 13.63
CA GLN A 227 2.91 -18.27 15.01
C GLN A 227 3.81 -18.98 16.04
N SER A 228 4.10 -20.27 15.82
CA SER A 228 4.84 -21.09 16.78
C SER A 228 6.30 -20.64 16.92
N TYR A 229 6.94 -20.28 15.82
CA TYR A 229 8.34 -19.86 15.78
C TYR A 229 8.53 -18.35 15.85
N LYS A 230 7.43 -17.57 15.90
CA LYS A 230 7.45 -16.10 15.78
C LYS A 230 8.25 -15.65 14.56
N ALA A 231 8.09 -16.37 13.45
CA ALA A 231 8.83 -16.10 12.23
C ALA A 231 8.39 -14.76 11.62
N GLU A 232 9.34 -13.99 11.12
CA GLU A 232 9.03 -12.79 10.36
C GLU A 232 8.59 -13.18 8.95
N VAL A 233 7.40 -12.72 8.55
CA VAL A 233 6.89 -12.86 7.19
C VAL A 233 7.26 -11.62 6.41
N VAL A 234 8.05 -11.81 5.35
CA VAL A 234 8.47 -10.74 4.45
C VAL A 234 7.56 -10.73 3.23
N TYR A 235 6.95 -9.59 2.94
CA TYR A 235 6.27 -9.35 1.66
C TYR A 235 7.26 -8.69 0.71
N ASN A 236 7.56 -9.35 -0.41
CA ASN A 236 8.41 -8.78 -1.45
C ASN A 236 7.55 -8.16 -2.56
N SER A 237 7.55 -6.83 -2.66
CA SER A 237 6.76 -6.10 -3.66
C SER A 237 7.27 -6.24 -5.09
N THR A 238 8.53 -6.62 -5.28
CA THR A 238 9.12 -6.86 -6.61
C THR A 238 8.52 -8.11 -7.24
N TYR A 239 8.42 -9.20 -6.46
CA TYR A 239 7.83 -10.46 -6.95
C TYR A 239 6.32 -10.57 -6.69
N VAL A 240 5.79 -9.76 -5.75
CA VAL A 240 4.39 -9.82 -5.27
C VAL A 240 4.10 -11.19 -4.67
N GLU A 241 4.96 -11.60 -3.74
CA GLU A 241 4.88 -12.88 -3.04
C GLU A 241 5.49 -12.72 -1.64
N ASN A 242 5.11 -13.60 -0.72
CA ASN A 242 5.63 -13.62 0.63
C ASN A 242 6.66 -14.74 0.79
N TYR A 243 7.56 -14.55 1.74
CA TYR A 243 8.38 -15.64 2.24
C TYR A 243 8.66 -15.47 3.72
N CYS A 244 9.07 -16.57 4.36
CA CYS A 244 9.59 -16.54 5.72
C CYS A 244 10.63 -17.63 5.90
N SER A 245 11.37 -17.56 7.00
CA SER A 245 12.29 -18.61 7.41
C SER A 245 12.08 -18.94 8.87
N PHE A 246 12.17 -20.22 9.20
CA PHE A 246 12.08 -20.70 10.56
C PHE A 246 13.11 -21.83 10.74
N ALA A 247 14.03 -21.63 11.69
CA ALA A 247 15.24 -22.43 11.81
C ALA A 247 16.03 -22.51 10.48
N SER A 248 16.18 -23.70 9.91
CA SER A 248 16.97 -23.95 8.70
C SER A 248 16.16 -24.02 7.40
N PHE A 249 14.85 -23.79 7.45
CA PHE A 249 14.01 -23.89 6.26
C PHE A 249 13.27 -22.61 5.93
N TRP A 250 13.14 -22.38 4.62
CA TRP A 250 12.63 -21.18 3.99
C TRP A 250 11.38 -21.55 3.21
N VAL A 251 10.34 -20.72 3.25
CA VAL A 251 9.07 -20.98 2.60
C VAL A 251 8.62 -19.77 1.80
N ALA A 252 8.39 -19.93 0.49
CA ALA A 252 7.68 -18.97 -0.36
C ALA A 252 6.20 -19.34 -0.44
N PHE A 253 5.32 -18.34 -0.35
CA PHE A 253 3.87 -18.51 -0.41
C PHE A 253 3.14 -17.18 -0.69
N ASP A 254 1.86 -17.24 -1.01
CA ASP A 254 1.00 -16.06 -1.05
C ASP A 254 0.33 -15.81 0.30
N ASP A 255 0.57 -14.63 0.90
CA ASP A 255 -0.25 -14.10 1.98
C ASP A 255 -1.28 -13.08 1.45
N VAL A 256 -2.07 -12.52 2.35
CA VAL A 256 -3.20 -11.64 2.09
C VAL A 256 -2.88 -10.50 1.12
N ASP A 257 -1.73 -9.84 1.25
CA ASP A 257 -1.38 -8.70 0.39
C ASP A 257 -0.97 -9.13 -1.03
N ALA A 258 -0.27 -10.26 -1.17
CA ALA A 258 0.01 -10.88 -2.47
C ALA A 258 -1.30 -11.29 -3.17
N ILE A 259 -2.22 -11.95 -2.45
CA ILE A 259 -3.54 -12.32 -2.98
C ILE A 259 -4.31 -11.09 -3.47
N ARG A 260 -4.38 -10.01 -2.67
CA ARG A 260 -5.07 -8.77 -3.07
C ARG A 260 -4.43 -8.14 -4.30
N ALA A 261 -3.11 -8.10 -4.37
CA ALA A 261 -2.38 -7.56 -5.51
C ALA A 261 -2.65 -8.37 -6.79
N LYS A 262 -2.59 -9.70 -6.73
CA LYS A 262 -2.85 -10.58 -7.89
C LYS A 262 -4.31 -10.51 -8.35
N VAL A 263 -5.28 -10.41 -7.44
CA VAL A 263 -6.69 -10.18 -7.80
C VAL A 263 -6.89 -8.80 -8.44
N SER A 264 -6.18 -7.78 -7.96
CA SER A 264 -6.20 -6.44 -8.57
C SER A 264 -5.62 -6.48 -9.98
N TYR A 265 -4.48 -7.14 -10.17
CA TYR A 265 -3.86 -7.37 -11.47
C TYR A 265 -4.84 -8.02 -12.46
N ALA A 266 -5.52 -9.09 -12.05
CA ALA A 266 -6.48 -9.78 -12.92
C ALA A 266 -7.61 -8.85 -13.37
N ARG A 267 -8.10 -7.98 -12.48
CA ARG A 267 -9.10 -6.97 -12.82
C ARG A 267 -8.56 -5.92 -13.80
N GLU A 268 -7.39 -5.36 -13.51
CA GLU A 268 -6.79 -4.29 -14.30
C GLU A 268 -6.46 -4.74 -15.73
N LYS A 269 -6.11 -6.01 -15.90
CA LYS A 269 -5.87 -6.64 -17.20
C LYS A 269 -7.16 -7.09 -17.92
N GLY A 270 -8.33 -6.86 -17.33
CA GLY A 270 -9.62 -7.28 -17.90
C GLY A 270 -9.77 -8.80 -17.99
N LEU A 271 -9.10 -9.55 -17.10
CA LEU A 271 -9.22 -11.00 -17.05
C LEU A 271 -10.59 -11.41 -16.49
N ARG A 272 -11.00 -12.65 -16.74
CA ARG A 272 -12.24 -13.20 -16.21
C ARG A 272 -12.26 -13.27 -14.68
N GLY A 273 -11.11 -13.50 -14.07
CA GLY A 273 -10.96 -13.56 -12.62
C GLY A 273 -9.79 -14.43 -12.19
N TYR A 274 -10.02 -15.23 -11.16
CA TYR A 274 -9.03 -16.11 -10.55
C TYR A 274 -9.66 -17.42 -10.07
N PHE A 275 -8.85 -18.47 -9.93
CA PHE A 275 -9.21 -19.70 -9.21
C PHE A 275 -8.16 -19.99 -8.13
N VAL A 276 -8.49 -20.87 -7.18
CA VAL A 276 -7.62 -21.16 -6.02
C VAL A 276 -7.20 -22.63 -6.01
N PHE A 277 -5.94 -22.91 -5.71
CA PHE A 277 -5.41 -24.27 -5.54
C PHE A 277 -4.70 -24.41 -4.18
N ARG A 278 -5.33 -24.99 -3.16
CA ARG A 278 -6.74 -25.39 -3.10
C ARG A 278 -7.40 -24.85 -1.83
N VAL A 279 -8.72 -24.71 -1.86
CA VAL A 279 -9.50 -24.12 -0.76
C VAL A 279 -9.21 -24.77 0.60
N GLY A 280 -8.98 -26.09 0.62
CA GLY A 280 -8.64 -26.86 1.81
C GLY A 280 -7.26 -26.57 2.40
N ASN A 281 -6.47 -25.66 1.83
CA ASN A 281 -5.22 -25.21 2.42
C ASN A 281 -5.32 -23.83 3.06
N ASP A 282 -6.43 -23.09 2.82
CA ASP A 282 -6.66 -21.79 3.44
C ASP A 282 -6.75 -21.91 4.98
N ASP A 283 -6.43 -20.82 5.66
CA ASP A 283 -6.55 -20.67 7.10
C ASP A 283 -7.84 -19.90 7.40
N ASN A 284 -8.89 -20.62 7.80
CA ASN A 284 -10.18 -20.02 8.18
C ASN A 284 -10.74 -19.02 7.15
N TRP A 285 -10.63 -19.36 5.85
CA TRP A 285 -11.06 -18.53 4.72
C TRP A 285 -10.32 -17.19 4.57
N LYS A 286 -9.19 -16.97 5.25
CA LYS A 286 -8.46 -15.70 5.27
C LYS A 286 -8.08 -15.23 3.86
N LEU A 287 -7.47 -16.10 3.05
CA LEU A 287 -7.08 -15.75 1.69
C LEU A 287 -8.31 -15.63 0.77
N SER A 288 -9.30 -16.51 0.94
CA SER A 288 -10.55 -16.49 0.16
C SER A 288 -11.34 -15.19 0.37
N LEU A 289 -11.42 -14.72 1.62
CA LEU A 289 -12.08 -13.46 1.99
C LEU A 289 -11.29 -12.26 1.47
N ALA A 290 -9.95 -12.28 1.56
CA ALA A 290 -9.11 -11.23 1.00
C ALA A 290 -9.32 -11.08 -0.52
N ALA A 291 -9.39 -12.20 -1.25
CA ALA A 291 -9.68 -12.21 -2.68
C ALA A 291 -11.09 -11.70 -2.99
N ALA A 292 -12.11 -12.16 -2.23
CA ALA A 292 -13.50 -11.78 -2.46
C ALA A 292 -13.78 -10.29 -2.18
N GLN A 293 -13.20 -9.73 -1.13
CA GLN A 293 -13.39 -8.31 -0.74
C GLN A 293 -12.89 -7.33 -1.80
N MET A 294 -11.95 -7.75 -2.66
CA MET A 294 -11.52 -6.91 -3.77
C MET A 294 -12.64 -6.66 -4.76
N LYS A 295 -13.64 -7.56 -4.94
CA LYS A 295 -14.75 -7.39 -5.92
C LYS A 295 -15.54 -6.07 -5.76
N GLY A 296 -15.52 -5.45 -4.58
CA GLY A 296 -16.25 -4.20 -4.30
C GLY A 296 -15.42 -2.91 -4.32
N LYS A 297 -14.08 -2.96 -4.40
CA LYS A 297 -13.24 -1.74 -4.36
C LYS A 297 -12.92 -1.25 -5.76
N SER A 298 -13.44 -0.09 -6.14
CA SER A 298 -13.08 0.60 -7.37
C SER A 298 -11.65 1.18 -7.26
N GLN A 299 -10.95 1.43 -8.38
CA GLN A 299 -9.65 2.14 -8.37
C GLN A 299 -9.74 3.53 -7.71
N LEU A 300 -10.94 4.12 -7.62
CA LEU A 300 -11.15 5.38 -6.91
C LEU A 300 -10.92 5.23 -5.39
N ASP A 301 -11.23 4.07 -4.81
CA ASP A 301 -11.21 3.89 -3.36
C ASP A 301 -9.80 3.67 -2.80
N THR A 302 -8.87 3.16 -3.61
CA THR A 302 -7.43 3.08 -3.26
C THR A 302 -6.70 4.40 -3.44
N LYS A 303 -7.13 5.27 -4.37
CA LYS A 303 -6.51 6.61 -4.55
C LYS A 303 -7.02 7.67 -3.56
N LYS A 304 -8.24 7.54 -3.03
CA LYS A 304 -8.78 8.44 -1.99
C LYS A 304 -7.86 8.62 -0.76
N PRO A 305 -7.33 7.57 -0.12
CA PRO A 305 -6.43 7.76 1.02
C PRO A 305 -5.08 8.36 0.62
N LEU A 306 -4.62 8.14 -0.62
CA LEU A 306 -3.36 8.70 -1.13
C LEU A 306 -3.50 10.20 -1.44
N LEU A 307 -4.61 10.60 -2.08
CA LEU A 307 -4.95 12.01 -2.35
C LEU A 307 -5.11 12.81 -1.06
N LEU A 308 -5.78 12.26 -0.04
CA LEU A 308 -5.91 12.92 1.27
C LEU A 308 -4.54 13.16 1.93
N LYS A 309 -3.63 12.18 1.84
CA LYS A 309 -2.27 12.28 2.39
C LYS A 309 -1.41 13.36 1.72
N VAL A 310 -1.70 13.74 0.47
CA VAL A 310 -0.97 14.81 -0.25
C VAL A 310 -1.64 16.17 -0.07
N LEU A 311 -2.98 16.23 -0.08
CA LEU A 311 -3.72 17.48 0.01
C LEU A 311 -3.66 18.10 1.42
N LEU A 312 -3.67 17.29 2.48
CA LEU A 312 -3.64 17.79 3.86
C LEU A 312 -2.33 18.55 4.19
N PRO A 313 -1.12 18.03 3.87
CA PRO A 313 0.12 18.79 4.07
C PRO A 313 0.18 20.07 3.24
N LEU A 314 -0.27 20.04 1.98
CA LEU A 314 -0.27 21.21 1.10
C LEU A 314 -1.19 22.33 1.63
N ALA A 315 -2.39 21.96 2.07
CA ALA A 315 -3.32 22.91 2.68
C ALA A 315 -2.76 23.51 3.99
N PHE A 316 -2.08 22.69 4.80
CA PHE A 316 -1.43 23.15 6.02
C PHE A 316 -0.32 24.18 5.73
N ILE A 317 0.55 23.90 4.76
CA ILE A 317 1.63 24.82 4.33
C ILE A 317 1.03 26.13 3.81
N ALA A 318 0.00 26.08 2.97
CA ALA A 318 -0.66 27.28 2.47
C ALA A 318 -1.24 28.13 3.62
N SER A 319 -1.86 27.51 4.62
CA SER A 319 -2.39 28.22 5.79
C SER A 319 -1.29 28.92 6.61
N LEU A 320 -0.12 28.28 6.75
CA LEU A 320 1.02 28.84 7.48
C LEU A 320 1.59 30.07 6.77
N VAL A 321 1.69 30.02 5.43
CA VAL A 321 2.14 31.14 4.59
C VAL A 321 1.16 32.32 4.68
N ILE A 322 -0.14 32.05 4.61
CA ILE A 322 -1.17 33.09 4.73
C ILE A 322 -1.10 33.74 6.13
N THR A 323 -1.02 32.94 7.18
CA THR A 323 -0.97 33.44 8.56
C THR A 323 0.26 34.30 8.82
N THR A 324 1.43 33.87 8.35
CA THR A 324 2.68 34.64 8.48
C THR A 324 2.65 35.95 7.72
N TYR A 325 2.04 35.97 6.52
CA TYR A 325 1.81 37.20 5.76
C TYR A 325 0.92 38.20 6.53
N PHE A 326 -0.21 37.73 7.07
CA PHE A 326 -1.12 38.57 7.86
C PHE A 326 -0.47 39.11 9.14
N LEU A 327 0.27 38.27 9.86
CA LEU A 327 1.01 38.70 11.06
C LEU A 327 2.05 39.77 10.74
N ARG A 328 2.83 39.58 9.66
CA ARG A 328 3.82 40.55 9.20
C ARG A 328 3.16 41.89 8.84
N ASN A 329 2.05 41.85 8.11
CA ASN A 329 1.37 43.07 7.68
C ASN A 329 0.75 43.83 8.87
N THR A 330 0.18 43.10 9.84
CA THR A 330 -0.35 43.68 11.08
C THR A 330 0.76 44.33 11.90
N LEU A 331 1.90 43.65 12.06
CA LEU A 331 3.06 44.19 12.78
C LEU A 331 3.61 45.46 12.12
N LEU A 332 3.70 45.48 10.79
CA LEU A 332 4.15 46.64 10.02
C LEU A 332 3.19 47.84 10.17
N SER A 333 1.89 47.59 10.21
CA SER A 333 0.88 48.64 10.44
C SER A 333 1.01 49.27 11.83
N TYR A 334 1.26 48.45 12.87
CA TYR A 334 1.48 48.91 14.23
C TYR A 334 2.74 49.78 14.35
N VAL A 335 3.86 49.34 13.75
CA VAL A 335 5.14 50.08 13.78
C VAL A 335 5.02 51.44 13.06
N ARG A 336 4.31 51.50 11.93
CA ARG A 336 4.09 52.77 11.21
C ARG A 336 3.33 53.79 12.06
N THR A 337 2.29 53.34 12.76
CA THR A 337 1.48 54.19 13.65
C THR A 337 2.35 54.76 14.77
N LEU A 338 3.13 53.90 15.44
CA LEU A 338 4.06 54.31 16.50
C LEU A 338 5.09 55.34 16.03
N THR A 339 5.56 55.20 14.79
CA THR A 339 6.56 56.11 14.19
C THR A 339 5.96 57.48 13.92
N HIS A 340 4.70 57.53 13.49
CA HIS A 340 3.97 58.77 13.23
C HIS A 340 3.66 59.54 14.52
N ASP A 341 3.29 58.85 15.60
CA ASP A 341 3.00 59.47 16.89
C ASP A 341 4.25 60.13 17.49
N VAL A 342 5.41 59.48 17.36
CA VAL A 342 6.70 60.03 17.81
C VAL A 342 7.09 61.28 17.01
N GLN A 343 6.81 61.31 15.70
CA GLN A 343 7.08 62.49 14.87
C GLN A 343 6.15 63.66 15.20
N ASN A 344 4.87 63.42 15.49
CA ASN A 344 3.94 64.47 15.90
C ASN A 344 4.35 65.11 17.24
N ILE A 345 4.75 64.30 18.23
CA ILE A 345 5.25 64.80 19.52
C ILE A 345 6.49 65.69 19.35
N SER A 346 7.33 65.42 18.36
CA SER A 346 8.53 66.24 18.11
C SER A 346 8.24 67.59 17.46
N ASN A 347 7.11 67.75 16.76
CA ASN A 347 6.75 68.99 16.07
C ASN A 347 6.02 69.99 16.99
N ASP A 348 5.27 69.52 18.00
CA ASP A 348 4.47 70.38 18.88
C ASP A 348 5.27 71.05 20.02
N SER A 349 6.58 70.83 20.12
CA SER A 349 7.41 71.44 21.16
C SER A 349 8.88 71.60 20.72
N PRO A 350 9.27 72.77 20.20
CA PRO A 350 10.58 73.00 19.57
C PRO A 350 11.79 72.92 20.52
N ASP A 351 11.56 72.88 21.84
CA ASP A 351 12.62 72.75 22.86
C ASP A 351 12.95 71.30 23.26
N LEU A 352 12.25 70.30 22.69
CA LEU A 352 12.48 68.89 22.97
C LEU A 352 13.64 68.31 22.13
N LYS A 353 14.66 67.74 22.79
CA LYS A 353 15.72 66.97 22.15
C LYS A 353 15.48 65.48 22.32
N VAL A 354 15.28 64.77 21.20
CA VAL A 354 15.08 63.32 21.16
C VAL A 354 16.44 62.61 21.11
N PHE A 355 16.68 61.70 22.06
CA PHE A 355 17.88 60.84 22.08
C PHE A 355 17.50 59.39 21.75
N LYS A 356 18.35 58.69 20.99
CA LYS A 356 18.16 57.24 20.78
C LYS A 356 18.44 56.51 22.09
N LEU A 357 17.67 55.46 22.39
CA LEU A 357 17.88 54.63 23.58
C LEU A 357 19.30 54.05 23.64
N ALA A 358 19.89 53.73 22.48
CA ALA A 358 21.28 53.27 22.39
C ALA A 358 22.27 54.33 22.91
N ASP A 359 22.03 55.61 22.64
CA ASP A 359 22.88 56.70 23.13
C ASP A 359 22.72 56.92 24.63
N ILE A 360 21.50 56.75 25.16
CA ILE A 360 21.24 56.82 26.61
C ILE A 360 21.85 55.63 27.35
N ARG A 361 21.75 54.42 26.79
CA ARG A 361 22.44 53.23 27.33
C ARG A 361 23.96 53.44 27.31
N ALA A 362 24.52 53.95 26.21
CA ALA A 362 25.94 54.25 26.16
C ALA A 362 26.33 55.31 27.21
N ALA A 363 25.55 56.39 27.33
CA ALA A 363 25.85 57.48 28.26
C ALA A 363 25.78 57.06 29.73
N THR A 364 24.93 56.10 30.09
CA THR A 364 24.70 55.63 31.47
C THR A 364 25.45 54.33 31.80
N SER A 365 26.32 53.84 30.90
CA SER A 365 26.93 52.51 31.00
C SER A 365 25.89 51.40 31.21
N ASN A 366 24.85 51.42 30.37
CA ASN A 366 23.69 50.54 30.37
C ASN A 366 22.93 50.54 31.71
N PHE A 367 22.70 51.74 32.28
CA PHE A 367 22.03 51.92 33.58
C PHE A 367 22.77 51.19 34.72
N SER A 368 24.09 51.30 34.73
CA SER A 368 24.94 50.70 35.76
C SER A 368 24.58 51.22 37.17
N CYS A 369 24.57 50.34 38.16
CA CYS A 369 24.33 50.73 39.56
C CYS A 369 25.39 51.71 40.09
N TYR A 370 26.62 51.70 39.56
CA TYR A 370 27.66 52.67 39.90
C TYR A 370 27.32 54.10 39.47
N ASN A 371 26.44 54.26 38.47
CA ASN A 371 25.97 55.55 37.99
C ASN A 371 24.64 55.96 38.64
N LYS A 372 24.09 55.18 39.58
CA LYS A 372 22.81 55.51 40.22
C LYS A 372 23.01 56.69 41.17
N LEU A 373 22.27 57.77 40.92
CA LEU A 373 22.26 58.97 41.76
C LEU A 373 21.28 58.85 42.93
N GLY A 374 20.18 58.11 42.74
CA GLY A 374 19.17 57.92 43.76
C GLY A 374 17.98 57.11 43.24
N GLU A 375 17.04 56.76 44.12
CA GLU A 375 15.78 56.11 43.77
C GLU A 375 14.68 56.61 44.70
N GLY A 376 13.54 56.98 44.12
CA GLY A 376 12.33 57.33 44.85
C GLY A 376 11.14 56.52 44.33
N GLY A 377 9.91 56.87 44.74
CA GLY A 377 8.68 56.14 44.38
C GLY A 377 8.42 55.98 42.88
N PHE A 378 9.08 56.78 42.04
CA PHE A 378 8.95 56.77 40.58
C PHE A 378 10.14 56.13 39.85
N GLY A 379 11.00 55.41 40.57
CA GLY A 379 12.13 54.64 40.02
C GLY A 379 13.50 55.32 40.11
N PRO A 380 14.56 54.61 39.68
CA PRO A 380 15.95 55.04 39.83
C PRO A 380 16.37 56.15 38.85
N VAL A 381 17.25 57.03 39.31
CA VAL A 381 17.92 58.07 38.52
C VAL A 381 19.39 57.71 38.33
N TYR A 382 19.89 57.84 37.11
CA TYR A 382 21.27 57.52 36.74
C TYR A 382 22.00 58.74 36.19
N LYS A 383 23.24 58.95 36.60
CA LYS A 383 24.18 59.87 35.96
C LYS A 383 24.59 59.29 34.60
N GLY A 384 24.63 60.13 33.58
CA GLY A 384 25.19 59.79 32.28
C GLY A 384 26.05 60.91 31.72
N LYS A 385 26.93 60.56 30.78
CA LYS A 385 27.74 61.53 30.03
C LYS A 385 27.56 61.28 28.54
N LEU A 386 26.98 62.25 27.84
CA LEU A 386 26.79 62.19 26.39
C LEU A 386 28.14 62.32 25.67
N ARG A 387 28.21 61.92 24.39
CA ARG A 387 29.44 61.91 23.57
C ARG A 387 30.18 63.26 23.51
N LYS A 388 29.47 64.38 23.67
CA LYS A 388 30.05 65.74 23.69
C LYS A 388 30.51 66.19 25.09
N GLY A 389 30.59 65.27 26.05
CA GLY A 389 31.02 65.55 27.42
C GLY A 389 29.94 66.13 28.35
N GLN A 390 28.74 66.38 27.82
CA GLN A 390 27.60 66.90 28.58
C GLN A 390 27.08 65.87 29.58
N GLU A 391 27.06 66.23 30.87
CA GLU A 391 26.48 65.42 31.91
C GLU A 391 24.95 65.54 31.91
N ILE A 392 24.30 64.39 32.11
CA ILE A 392 22.84 64.26 32.15
C ILE A 392 22.43 63.40 33.34
N ALA A 393 21.21 63.58 33.83
CA ALA A 393 20.58 62.64 34.75
C ALA A 393 19.41 61.95 34.04
N VAL A 394 19.35 60.63 34.10
CA VAL A 394 18.37 59.79 33.40
C VAL A 394 17.50 59.08 34.43
N LYS A 395 16.25 59.49 34.58
CA LYS A 395 15.27 58.80 35.42
C LYS A 395 14.60 57.69 34.62
N ARG A 396 14.60 56.48 35.18
CA ARG A 396 13.97 55.30 34.60
C ARG A 396 12.75 54.92 35.42
N LEU A 397 11.59 54.92 34.77
CA LEU A 397 10.35 54.50 35.40
C LEU A 397 10.37 52.99 35.67
N SER A 398 9.94 52.59 36.87
CA SER A 398 9.80 51.18 37.25
C SER A 398 8.50 50.60 36.68
N LYS A 399 8.50 49.30 36.38
CA LYS A 399 7.33 48.59 35.79
C LYS A 399 6.15 48.41 36.75
N SER A 400 6.31 48.69 38.04
CA SER A 400 5.32 48.34 39.08
C SER A 400 4.36 49.47 39.45
N SER A 401 4.48 50.67 38.88
CA SER A 401 3.57 51.79 39.16
C SER A 401 2.47 51.89 38.12
N ASN A 402 1.32 51.27 38.40
CA ASN A 402 0.08 51.44 37.60
C ASN A 402 -0.59 52.82 37.79
N GLN A 403 0.02 53.74 38.55
CA GLN A 403 -0.42 55.14 38.72
C GLN A 403 0.43 56.16 37.94
N GLY A 404 1.57 55.76 37.40
CA GLY A 404 2.61 56.71 36.95
C GLY A 404 2.33 57.48 35.66
N TYR A 405 1.45 57.05 34.75
CA TYR A 405 1.30 57.71 33.44
C TYR A 405 0.52 59.04 33.51
N GLU A 406 -0.60 59.06 34.23
CA GLU A 406 -1.46 60.26 34.35
C GLU A 406 -0.91 61.27 35.38
N GLU A 407 -0.28 60.82 36.47
CA GLU A 407 0.40 61.71 37.43
C GLU A 407 1.68 62.35 36.84
N PHE A 408 2.38 61.64 35.95
CA PHE A 408 3.53 62.16 35.20
C PHE A 408 3.17 63.31 34.25
N LYS A 409 1.93 63.32 33.76
CA LYS A 409 1.40 64.40 32.92
C LYS A 409 1.04 65.64 33.74
N ASN A 410 0.72 65.48 35.04
CA ASN A 410 0.29 66.56 35.92
C ASN A 410 1.42 67.25 36.72
N GLU A 411 2.55 66.60 36.99
CA GLU A 411 3.71 67.26 37.62
C GLU A 411 4.73 67.84 36.62
N GLY A 412 4.73 67.38 35.35
CA GLY A 412 5.69 67.80 34.32
C GLY A 412 5.46 69.20 33.73
N TYR A 413 4.34 69.87 34.05
CA TYR A 413 4.00 71.18 33.50
C TYR A 413 4.62 72.37 34.26
N MET A 414 5.29 72.14 35.39
CA MET A 414 5.99 73.19 36.14
C MET A 414 7.51 72.94 36.10
N LYS A 415 8.18 73.64 35.15
CA LYS A 415 9.62 73.96 35.11
C LYS A 415 10.67 72.90 34.69
N ILE A 416 10.30 71.78 34.05
CA ILE A 416 11.31 70.77 33.66
C ILE A 416 11.14 70.31 32.20
N ARG A 417 12.23 70.35 31.42
CA ARG A 417 12.32 69.87 30.03
C ARG A 417 11.93 68.39 29.96
N LEU A 418 10.74 68.11 29.43
CA LEU A 418 10.21 66.76 29.24
C LEU A 418 10.95 66.05 28.10
N ILE A 419 11.27 64.75 28.26
CA ILE A 419 11.78 63.88 27.19
C ILE A 419 10.99 62.57 27.28
N ILE A 420 10.35 62.15 26.17
CA ILE A 420 9.60 60.89 26.09
C ILE A 420 10.27 59.99 25.05
N HIS A 421 10.68 58.78 25.45
CA HIS A 421 10.87 57.65 24.54
C HIS A 421 9.96 56.51 24.98
N ILE A 422 9.06 56.08 24.09
CA ILE A 422 8.20 54.91 24.30
C ILE A 422 8.87 53.71 23.64
N SER A 423 9.45 52.83 24.45
CA SER A 423 9.90 51.51 24.01
C SER A 423 8.70 50.55 23.90
N SER A 424 8.70 49.65 22.93
CA SER A 424 7.70 48.56 22.76
C SER A 424 7.59 47.59 23.96
N SER A 425 8.43 47.77 24.98
CA SER A 425 8.40 47.04 26.26
C SER A 425 7.85 47.83 27.45
N GLY A 426 7.26 49.02 27.22
CA GLY A 426 6.56 49.82 28.23
C GLY A 426 7.45 50.61 29.20
N ASN A 427 8.74 50.75 28.92
CA ASN A 427 9.66 51.52 29.76
C ASN A 427 9.88 52.93 29.16
N MET A 428 9.58 53.98 29.92
CA MET A 428 9.80 55.38 29.57
C MET A 428 10.98 55.96 30.38
N LEU A 429 11.76 56.86 29.76
CA LEU A 429 12.98 57.46 30.32
C LEU A 429 12.92 58.99 30.24
N LEU A 430 13.33 59.67 31.31
CA LEU A 430 13.39 61.13 31.39
C LEU A 430 14.84 61.59 31.56
N VAL A 431 15.30 62.59 30.79
CA VAL A 431 16.68 63.08 30.83
C VAL A 431 16.71 64.56 31.24
N LEU A 432 17.36 64.87 32.36
CA LEU A 432 17.49 66.22 32.90
C LEU A 432 18.84 66.83 32.53
N ASN A 433 18.83 68.14 32.25
CA ASN A 433 20.01 68.91 31.86
C ASN A 433 20.29 70.01 32.89
N GLY A 434 21.50 70.01 33.46
CA GLY A 434 21.95 71.05 34.39
C GLY A 434 21.88 70.65 35.86
N MET A 435 22.94 70.99 36.60
CA MET A 435 23.09 70.80 38.04
C MET A 435 22.01 71.55 38.82
N GLN A 436 20.93 70.87 39.16
CA GLN A 436 20.18 71.08 40.41
C GLN A 436 19.38 69.81 40.65
N ILE A 437 20.06 68.81 41.20
CA ILE A 437 19.43 67.62 41.77
C ILE A 437 20.09 67.48 43.14
N LEU A 438 19.36 67.93 44.17
CA LEU A 438 19.63 67.63 45.59
C LEU A 438 19.16 66.20 45.88
#